data_AF-A0A4Z0GP31-F1
#
_entry.id   AF-A0A4Z0GP31-F1
#
_cell.length_a   1.000
_cell.length_b   1.000
_cell.length_c   1.000
_cell.angle_alpha   90.00
_cell.angle_beta   90.00
_cell.angle_gamma   90.00
#
_symmetry.space_group_name_H-M   'P 1'
#
loop_
_entity.id
_entity.type
_entity.pdbx_description
1 polymer ?
#
loop_
_entity_poly.entity_id
_entity_poly.type
_entity_poly.pdbx_seq_one_letter_code
_entity_poly.pdbx_strand_id
1 'polypeptide(L)'
;MKKIIAALAVLVLVLGACGNQSDQAFEKDMKQGRAAIQSENYDAAVKYFNEALSIKKGDRTAEALLAQVSHVRDAASSLKNGNPDAAVKAANAVLLQKGGSGVLIKRARELKAFAEGAKQMQTASGQNSASAGENSTASSSDTQTGSSSAVSGASGTSDSSSDSSNGASSQPSSSGTSEPAAQQQAEAAVAKAAGYTLNQVYVDTTDKGTYYSIELRENHSSDSAADPDTAPSIGFFRYYKDSGRITKLDIISNQYQDVKN
;
A
#
# COMPACT_ATOMS: atom_id res chain seq x y z
N MET A 1 68.65 -27.81 -2.37
CA MET A 1 68.17 -26.59 -1.70
C MET A 1 67.35 -25.71 -2.67
N LYS A 2 66.66 -26.28 -3.67
CA LYS A 2 65.21 -26.52 -3.76
C LYS A 2 64.41 -26.46 -2.44
N LYS A 3 63.25 -25.78 -2.46
CA LYS A 3 62.13 -25.76 -1.48
C LYS A 3 62.05 -24.62 -0.43
N ILE A 4 62.10 -23.33 -0.76
CA ILE A 4 61.65 -22.27 0.21
C ILE A 4 60.79 -21.14 -0.42
N ILE A 5 60.70 -20.98 -1.75
CA ILE A 5 60.03 -19.78 -2.35
C ILE A 5 58.50 -19.95 -2.57
N ALA A 6 57.88 -21.00 -2.04
CA ALA A 6 56.47 -21.33 -2.31
C ALA A 6 55.50 -21.02 -1.16
N ALA A 7 55.86 -20.18 -0.18
CA ALA A 7 55.04 -19.97 1.02
C ALA A 7 54.34 -18.59 1.10
N LEU A 8 54.59 -17.66 0.16
CA LEU A 8 54.11 -16.28 0.24
C LEU A 8 53.12 -15.86 -0.87
N ALA A 9 52.66 -16.81 -1.70
CA ALA A 9 51.70 -16.55 -2.78
C ALA A 9 50.28 -17.08 -2.49
N VAL A 10 50.05 -17.73 -1.33
CA VAL A 10 48.75 -18.37 -1.01
C VAL A 10 47.90 -17.54 -0.03
N LEU A 11 48.41 -16.45 0.54
CA LEU A 11 47.69 -15.68 1.57
C LEU A 11 46.81 -14.53 1.04
N VAL A 12 46.78 -14.25 -0.26
CA VAL A 12 46.06 -13.08 -0.82
C VAL A 12 44.73 -13.43 -1.51
N LEU A 13 44.34 -14.71 -1.60
CA LEU A 13 43.18 -15.15 -2.40
C LEU A 13 41.87 -15.43 -1.65
N VAL A 14 41.76 -15.11 -0.36
CA VAL A 14 40.55 -15.45 0.46
C VAL A 14 39.59 -14.26 0.68
N LEU A 15 39.89 -13.06 0.19
CA LEU A 15 39.06 -11.87 0.46
C LEU A 15 37.89 -11.63 -0.52
N GLY A 16 37.65 -12.52 -1.49
CA GLY A 16 36.67 -12.30 -2.57
C GLY A 16 35.28 -12.95 -2.41
N ALA A 17 35.07 -13.81 -1.40
CA ALA A 17 33.90 -14.72 -1.40
C ALA A 17 32.68 -14.27 -0.56
N CYS A 18 32.75 -13.16 0.18
CA CYS A 18 31.65 -12.71 1.05
C CYS A 18 30.74 -11.60 0.47
N GLY A 19 31.05 -11.04 -0.70
CA GLY A 19 30.29 -9.92 -1.28
C GLY A 19 28.90 -10.31 -1.79
N ASN A 20 28.74 -11.51 -2.36
CA ASN A 20 27.49 -11.86 -3.04
C ASN A 20 26.36 -12.32 -2.10
N GLN A 21 26.68 -12.86 -0.92
CA GLN A 21 25.67 -13.44 -0.04
C GLN A 21 24.85 -12.37 0.68
N SER A 22 25.49 -11.28 1.12
CA SER A 22 24.80 -10.13 1.74
C SER A 22 23.89 -9.43 0.73
N ASP A 23 24.38 -9.24 -0.50
CA ASP A 23 23.61 -8.58 -1.55
C ASP A 23 22.39 -9.42 -1.96
N GLN A 24 22.54 -10.74 -2.06
CA GLN A 24 21.41 -11.64 -2.32
C GLN A 24 20.38 -11.64 -1.19
N ALA A 25 20.82 -11.60 0.07
CA ALA A 25 19.92 -11.51 1.22
C ALA A 25 19.17 -10.17 1.25
N PHE A 26 19.87 -9.06 1.00
CA PHE A 26 19.27 -7.74 0.87
C PHE A 26 18.20 -7.71 -0.23
N GLU A 27 18.52 -8.18 -1.44
CA GLU A 27 17.57 -8.18 -2.56
C GLU A 27 16.36 -9.08 -2.30
N LYS A 28 16.58 -10.21 -1.61
CA LYS A 28 15.49 -11.09 -1.17
C LYS A 28 14.55 -10.35 -0.23
N ASP A 29 15.05 -9.70 0.81
CA ASP A 29 14.23 -8.99 1.80
C ASP A 29 13.51 -7.80 1.15
N MET A 30 14.19 -7.07 0.26
CA MET A 30 13.56 -6.01 -0.54
C MET A 30 12.41 -6.53 -1.41
N LYS A 31 12.58 -7.70 -2.05
CA LYS A 31 11.52 -8.34 -2.83
C LYS A 31 10.34 -8.78 -1.95
N GLN A 32 10.61 -9.38 -0.80
CA GLN A 32 9.58 -9.81 0.14
C GLN A 32 8.82 -8.61 0.72
N GLY A 33 9.51 -7.52 1.05
CA GLY A 33 8.88 -6.28 1.50
C GLY A 33 7.93 -5.70 0.45
N ARG A 34 8.34 -5.66 -0.82
CA ARG A 34 7.47 -5.23 -1.93
C ARG A 34 6.26 -6.15 -2.14
N ALA A 35 6.46 -7.47 -2.08
CA ALA A 35 5.35 -8.43 -2.18
C ALA A 35 4.35 -8.30 -1.01
N ALA A 36 4.85 -8.01 0.19
CA ALA A 36 4.02 -7.75 1.36
C ALA A 36 3.23 -6.44 1.23
N ILE A 37 3.79 -5.38 0.61
CA ILE A 37 3.04 -4.17 0.23
C ILE A 37 1.88 -4.53 -0.70
N GLN A 38 2.14 -5.30 -1.76
CA GLN A 38 1.11 -5.70 -2.72
C GLN A 38 0.00 -6.55 -2.10
N SER A 39 0.34 -7.32 -1.07
CA SER A 39 -0.61 -8.14 -0.30
C SER A 39 -1.26 -7.38 0.87
N GLU A 40 -1.02 -6.07 0.99
CA GLU A 40 -1.49 -5.20 2.09
C GLU A 40 -1.07 -5.66 3.49
N ASN A 41 -0.08 -6.54 3.58
CA ASN A 41 0.49 -6.99 4.84
C ASN A 41 1.60 -6.02 5.25
N TYR A 42 1.19 -4.84 5.72
CA TYR A 42 2.11 -3.75 6.04
C TYR A 42 3.05 -4.09 7.21
N ASP A 43 2.63 -4.92 8.15
CA ASP A 43 3.49 -5.38 9.25
C ASP A 43 4.63 -6.26 8.74
N ALA A 44 4.33 -7.21 7.85
CA ALA A 44 5.37 -8.03 7.21
C ALA A 44 6.30 -7.17 6.34
N ALA A 45 5.75 -6.20 5.60
CA ALA A 45 6.54 -5.29 4.79
C ALA A 45 7.53 -4.46 5.62
N VAL A 46 7.06 -3.87 6.75
CA VAL A 46 7.93 -3.16 7.71
C VAL A 46 9.05 -4.08 8.20
N LYS A 47 8.73 -5.32 8.56
CA LYS A 47 9.74 -6.29 9.01
C LYS A 47 10.81 -6.55 7.94
N TYR A 48 10.40 -6.89 6.72
CA TYR A 48 11.34 -7.19 5.64
C TYR A 48 12.24 -6.00 5.27
N PHE A 49 11.72 -4.77 5.24
CA PHE A 49 12.58 -3.60 4.98
C PHE A 49 13.55 -3.29 6.12
N ASN A 50 13.18 -3.56 7.38
CA ASN A 50 14.12 -3.48 8.49
C ASN A 50 15.22 -4.54 8.40
N GLU A 51 14.89 -5.76 7.97
CA GLU A 51 15.87 -6.83 7.71
C GLU A 51 16.84 -6.41 6.58
N ALA A 52 16.31 -5.88 5.48
CA ALA A 52 17.11 -5.32 4.39
C ALA A 52 18.07 -4.20 4.88
N LEU A 53 17.57 -3.25 5.67
CA LEU A 53 18.40 -2.16 6.21
C LEU A 53 19.43 -2.63 7.25
N SER A 54 19.17 -3.76 7.91
CA SER A 54 20.14 -4.38 8.82
C SER A 54 21.34 -4.95 8.06
N ILE A 55 21.13 -5.40 6.82
CA ILE A 55 22.18 -5.88 5.91
C ILE A 55 22.89 -4.70 5.25
N LYS A 56 22.13 -3.75 4.69
CA LYS A 56 22.66 -2.58 3.97
C LYS A 56 22.15 -1.28 4.59
N LYS A 57 22.85 -0.85 5.64
CA LYS A 57 22.54 0.39 6.36
C LYS A 57 22.66 1.60 5.44
N GLY A 58 21.71 2.50 5.47
CA GLY A 58 21.72 3.72 4.66
C GLY A 58 21.25 3.54 3.21
N ASP A 59 20.70 2.36 2.84
CA ASP A 59 20.10 2.19 1.53
C ASP A 59 18.85 3.07 1.39
N ARG A 60 18.96 4.11 0.54
CA ARG A 60 17.93 5.14 0.41
C ARG A 60 16.57 4.59 -0.03
N THR A 61 16.57 3.56 -0.88
CA THR A 61 15.34 2.95 -1.38
C THR A 61 14.64 2.18 -0.27
N ALA A 62 15.38 1.37 0.47
CA ALA A 62 14.85 0.62 1.61
C ALA A 62 14.36 1.57 2.73
N GLU A 63 15.08 2.65 3.02
CA GLU A 63 14.65 3.69 3.98
C GLU A 63 13.36 4.38 3.53
N ALA A 64 13.26 4.77 2.25
CA ALA A 64 12.08 5.43 1.73
C ALA A 64 10.85 4.50 1.80
N LEU A 65 10.99 3.25 1.38
CA LEU A 65 9.91 2.26 1.43
C LEU A 65 9.50 1.94 2.87
N LEU A 66 10.46 1.76 3.78
CA LEU A 66 10.19 1.51 5.20
C LEU A 66 9.36 2.65 5.82
N ALA A 67 9.78 3.90 5.60
CA ALA A 67 9.09 5.06 6.14
C ALA A 67 7.66 5.17 5.58
N GLN A 68 7.47 5.00 4.26
CA GLN A 68 6.14 5.05 3.67
C GLN A 68 5.23 3.92 4.18
N VAL A 69 5.72 2.68 4.23
CA VAL A 69 4.87 1.56 4.65
C VAL A 69 4.52 1.64 6.13
N SER A 70 5.41 2.17 6.96
CA SER A 70 5.14 2.46 8.37
C SER A 70 4.00 3.48 8.50
N HIS A 71 4.03 4.57 7.72
CA HIS A 71 2.97 5.56 7.73
C HIS A 71 1.63 5.03 7.18
N VAL A 72 1.64 4.16 6.17
CA VAL A 72 0.42 3.50 5.68
C VAL A 72 -0.18 2.58 6.74
N ARG A 73 0.65 1.76 7.41
CA ARG A 73 0.22 0.92 8.53
C ARG A 73 -0.39 1.75 9.66
N ASP A 74 0.24 2.86 10.02
CA ASP A 74 -0.22 3.74 11.09
C ASP A 74 -1.55 4.43 10.72
N ALA A 75 -1.71 4.82 9.45
CA ALA A 75 -2.97 5.36 8.94
C ALA A 75 -4.11 4.34 9.01
N ALA A 76 -3.85 3.10 8.56
CA ALA A 76 -4.83 2.01 8.61
C ALA A 76 -5.22 1.66 10.06
N SER A 77 -4.24 1.60 10.96
CA SER A 77 -4.47 1.33 12.38
C SER A 77 -5.27 2.46 13.05
N SER A 78 -4.97 3.72 12.72
CA SER A 78 -5.67 4.89 13.26
C SER A 78 -7.14 4.93 12.85
N LEU A 79 -7.46 4.57 11.60
CA LEU A 79 -8.83 4.40 11.14
C LEU A 79 -9.56 3.30 11.92
N LYS A 80 -8.93 2.13 12.08
CA LYS A 80 -9.50 1.01 12.84
C LYS A 80 -9.80 1.40 14.30
N ASN A 81 -8.98 2.28 14.87
CA ASN A 81 -9.11 2.76 16.24
C ASN A 81 -10.04 3.99 16.38
N GLY A 82 -10.74 4.39 15.30
CA GLY A 82 -11.68 5.51 15.34
C GLY A 82 -11.02 6.89 15.47
N ASN A 83 -9.73 7.01 15.14
CA ASN A 83 -8.97 8.25 15.15
C ASN A 83 -8.68 8.72 13.72
N PRO A 84 -9.65 9.32 13.01
CA PRO A 84 -9.48 9.71 11.63
C PRO A 84 -8.50 10.88 11.46
N ASP A 85 -8.32 11.75 12.46
CA ASP A 85 -7.33 12.83 12.41
C ASP A 85 -5.90 12.29 12.32
N ALA A 86 -5.57 11.30 13.17
CA ALA A 86 -4.29 10.63 13.11
C ALA A 86 -4.09 9.90 11.78
N ALA A 87 -5.16 9.30 11.24
CA ALA A 87 -5.10 8.64 9.93
C ALA A 87 -4.80 9.61 8.78
N VAL A 88 -5.47 10.76 8.72
CA VAL A 88 -5.19 11.80 7.71
C VAL A 88 -3.74 12.28 7.82
N LYS A 89 -3.25 12.51 9.03
CA LYS A 89 -1.87 12.96 9.26
C LYS A 89 -0.86 11.93 8.75
N ALA A 90 -1.03 10.66 9.11
CA ALA A 90 -0.14 9.58 8.68
C ALA A 90 -0.19 9.39 7.16
N ALA A 91 -1.38 9.43 6.55
CA ALA A 91 -1.53 9.35 5.11
C ALA A 91 -0.84 10.52 4.39
N ASN A 92 -0.97 11.76 4.88
CA ASN A 92 -0.27 12.91 4.30
C ASN A 92 1.25 12.74 4.37
N ALA A 93 1.80 12.15 5.43
CA ALA A 93 3.24 11.90 5.52
C ALA A 93 3.74 11.04 4.34
N VAL A 94 2.98 10.02 3.94
CA VAL A 94 3.29 9.20 2.75
C VAL A 94 3.28 10.05 1.47
N LEU A 95 2.27 10.91 1.31
CA LEU A 95 2.08 11.72 0.11
C LEU A 95 3.15 12.81 -0.07
N LEU A 96 3.75 13.29 1.01
CA LEU A 96 4.85 14.25 0.97
C LEU A 96 6.20 13.59 0.68
N GLN A 97 6.30 12.28 0.89
CA GLN A 97 7.56 11.56 0.78
C GLN A 97 7.91 11.28 -0.69
N LYS A 98 9.13 11.66 -1.10
CA LYS A 98 9.65 11.45 -2.47
C LYS A 98 10.37 10.11 -2.58
N GLY A 99 10.35 9.51 -3.77
CA GLY A 99 11.15 8.31 -4.08
C GLY A 99 10.63 7.01 -3.48
N GLY A 100 9.32 6.85 -3.36
CA GLY A 100 8.69 5.68 -2.76
C GLY A 100 7.71 4.94 -3.68
N SER A 101 6.94 4.00 -3.12
CA SER A 101 6.06 3.10 -3.87
C SER A 101 4.76 3.78 -4.32
N GLY A 102 4.43 3.64 -5.61
CA GLY A 102 3.17 4.10 -6.18
C GLY A 102 1.95 3.45 -5.50
N VAL A 103 2.04 2.16 -5.16
CA VAL A 103 1.01 1.42 -4.40
C VAL A 103 0.75 2.08 -3.05
N LEU A 104 1.81 2.39 -2.29
CA LEU A 104 1.68 3.01 -0.97
C LEU A 104 1.09 4.42 -1.07
N ILE A 105 1.45 5.18 -2.11
CA ILE A 105 0.87 6.50 -2.37
C ILE A 105 -0.62 6.37 -2.70
N LYS A 106 -1.02 5.40 -3.54
CA LYS A 106 -2.44 5.15 -3.86
C LYS A 106 -3.21 4.77 -2.59
N ARG A 107 -2.71 3.83 -1.79
CA ARG A 107 -3.32 3.43 -0.52
C ARG A 107 -3.40 4.59 0.48
N ALA A 108 -2.38 5.43 0.57
CA ALA A 108 -2.44 6.61 1.42
C ALA A 108 -3.55 7.60 1.00
N ARG A 109 -3.75 7.83 -0.31
CA ARG A 109 -4.85 8.68 -0.80
C ARG A 109 -6.21 8.12 -0.42
N GLU A 110 -6.39 6.81 -0.56
CA GLU A 110 -7.64 6.14 -0.21
C GLU A 110 -7.91 6.18 1.29
N LEU A 111 -6.93 5.84 2.12
CA LEU A 111 -7.03 5.91 3.58
C LEU A 111 -7.33 7.34 4.04
N LYS A 112 -6.73 8.36 3.42
CA LYS A 112 -7.05 9.75 3.68
C LYS A 112 -8.52 10.08 3.36
N ALA A 113 -9.01 9.67 2.19
CA ALA A 113 -10.40 9.92 1.80
C ALA A 113 -11.39 9.23 2.75
N PHE A 114 -11.12 8.00 3.17
CA PHE A 114 -11.92 7.30 4.18
C PHE A 114 -11.92 8.04 5.52
N ALA A 115 -10.75 8.50 5.97
CA ALA A 115 -10.63 9.24 7.22
C ALA A 115 -11.37 10.58 7.19
N GLU A 116 -11.29 11.32 6.09
CA GLU A 116 -12.04 12.57 5.91
C GLU A 116 -13.56 12.33 5.89
N GLY A 117 -14.03 11.25 5.26
CA GLY A 117 -15.43 10.83 5.33
C GLY A 117 -15.87 10.47 6.77
N ALA A 118 -15.04 9.73 7.50
CA ALA A 118 -15.31 9.37 8.90
C ALA A 118 -15.40 10.62 9.81
N LYS A 119 -14.57 11.65 9.58
CA LYS A 119 -14.66 12.93 10.30
C LYS A 119 -16.00 13.62 10.08
N GLN A 120 -16.48 13.66 8.84
CA GLN A 120 -17.76 14.30 8.50
C GLN A 120 -18.94 13.56 9.16
N MET A 121 -18.88 12.23 9.20
CA MET A 121 -19.87 11.41 9.90
C MET A 121 -19.85 11.65 11.42
N GLN A 122 -18.66 11.74 12.02
CA GLN A 122 -18.52 12.06 13.46
C GLN A 122 -19.10 13.44 13.80
N THR A 123 -18.85 14.45 12.96
CA THR A 123 -19.45 15.79 13.16
C THR A 123 -20.97 15.80 12.98
N ALA A 124 -21.51 14.98 12.06
CA ALA A 124 -22.96 14.85 11.87
C ALA A 124 -23.64 14.09 13.03
N SER A 125 -22.97 13.09 13.60
CA SER A 125 -23.47 12.37 14.79
C SER A 125 -23.34 13.17 16.10
N GLY A 126 -22.40 14.13 16.16
CA GLY A 126 -22.22 15.02 17.32
C GLY A 126 -23.25 16.15 17.42
N GLN A 127 -24.02 16.40 16.36
CA GLN A 127 -25.01 17.49 16.32
C GLN A 127 -26.37 17.12 16.93
N ASN A 128 -26.56 15.88 17.41
CA ASN A 128 -27.81 15.42 18.04
C ASN A 128 -27.73 15.25 19.57
N SER A 129 -26.72 15.82 20.24
CA SER A 129 -26.59 15.77 21.71
C SER A 129 -26.31 17.12 22.39
N ALA A 130 -26.57 18.24 21.72
CA ALA A 130 -26.50 19.57 22.33
C ALA A 130 -27.89 20.24 22.37
N SER A 131 -28.87 19.61 23.01
CA SER A 131 -30.09 20.27 23.48
C SER A 131 -30.71 19.51 24.67
N ALA A 132 -30.09 19.69 25.83
CA ALA A 132 -30.66 19.57 27.17
C ALA A 132 -29.56 20.13 28.08
N GLY A 133 -29.57 21.42 28.40
CA GLY A 133 -30.44 21.96 29.42
C GLY A 133 -29.60 22.18 30.67
N GLU A 134 -29.07 23.39 30.80
CA GLU A 134 -28.48 23.92 32.02
C GLU A 134 -29.44 23.70 33.20
N ASN A 135 -28.94 23.27 34.38
CA ASN A 135 -29.10 24.02 35.63
C ASN A 135 -28.34 23.36 36.81
N SER A 136 -27.70 24.24 37.60
CA SER A 136 -27.57 24.17 39.06
C SER A 136 -26.44 23.36 39.75
N THR A 137 -25.46 24.15 40.21
CA THR A 137 -24.96 24.27 41.61
C THR A 137 -24.17 23.14 42.28
N ALA A 138 -22.91 23.51 42.56
CA ALA A 138 -22.32 23.66 43.89
C ALA A 138 -21.53 22.48 44.52
N SER A 139 -20.25 22.80 44.74
CA SER A 139 -19.53 22.75 46.02
C SER A 139 -18.76 21.49 46.47
N SER A 140 -17.47 21.75 46.70
CA SER A 140 -16.59 21.32 47.82
C SER A 140 -16.12 19.85 47.98
N SER A 141 -14.79 19.70 47.84
CA SER A 141 -13.81 19.03 48.74
C SER A 141 -14.28 17.93 49.72
N ASP A 142 -13.62 16.76 49.73
CA ASP A 142 -12.59 16.38 50.72
C ASP A 142 -12.07 14.93 50.54
N THR A 143 -10.75 14.83 50.64
CA THR A 143 -9.82 13.83 51.22
C THR A 143 -10.27 12.40 51.62
N GLN A 144 -9.44 11.44 51.17
CA GLN A 144 -8.80 10.32 51.92
C GLN A 144 -9.38 8.89 52.01
N THR A 145 -8.43 7.96 51.78
CA THR A 145 -8.15 6.74 52.56
C THR A 145 -8.92 5.46 52.24
N GLY A 146 -8.17 4.38 52.02
CA GLY A 146 -8.60 3.05 52.47
C GLY A 146 -8.19 1.88 51.58
N SER A 147 -6.98 1.37 51.81
CA SER A 147 -6.55 0.00 51.47
C SER A 147 -7.57 -1.06 51.92
N SER A 148 -7.79 -2.11 51.13
CA SER A 148 -7.40 -3.50 51.47
C SER A 148 -7.98 -4.55 50.51
N SER A 149 -7.06 -5.26 49.86
CA SER A 149 -6.89 -6.72 49.84
C SER A 149 -8.09 -7.67 49.74
N ALA A 150 -8.05 -8.46 48.66
CA ALA A 150 -7.84 -9.92 48.63
C ALA A 150 -8.98 -10.81 48.07
N VAL A 151 -8.49 -11.91 47.44
CA VAL A 151 -9.05 -13.28 47.35
C VAL A 151 -10.33 -13.43 46.50
N SER A 152 -10.50 -14.28 45.47
CA SER A 152 -10.01 -15.62 45.07
C SER A 152 -10.47 -15.80 43.59
N GLY A 153 -9.81 -16.52 42.69
CA GLY A 153 -9.82 -17.99 42.61
C GLY A 153 -10.53 -18.48 41.32
N ALA A 154 -10.12 -19.66 40.84
CA ALA A 154 -10.64 -20.48 39.72
C ALA A 154 -10.17 -20.08 38.30
N SER A 155 -9.20 -20.78 37.68
CA SER A 155 -9.19 -22.17 37.15
C SER A 155 -10.14 -22.37 35.95
N GLY A 156 -9.55 -22.62 34.78
CA GLY A 156 -10.28 -22.94 33.55
C GLY A 156 -9.33 -23.31 32.41
N THR A 157 -8.65 -24.44 32.55
CA THR A 157 -7.99 -25.19 31.48
C THR A 157 -8.99 -25.67 30.45
N SER A 158 -8.69 -25.56 29.16
CA SER A 158 -9.05 -26.57 28.16
C SER A 158 -8.17 -26.42 26.92
N ASP A 159 -7.41 -27.48 26.67
CA ASP A 159 -6.81 -27.85 25.40
C ASP A 159 -7.83 -27.84 24.27
N SER A 160 -7.37 -27.54 23.05
CA SER A 160 -7.64 -28.39 21.89
C SER A 160 -6.67 -28.05 20.75
N SER A 161 -5.89 -29.07 20.44
CA SER A 161 -4.85 -29.21 19.45
C SER A 161 -5.38 -29.43 18.03
N SER A 162 -4.47 -29.23 17.06
CA SER A 162 -4.35 -29.99 15.79
C SER A 162 -5.46 -29.78 14.75
N ASP A 163 -5.27 -29.77 13.43
CA ASP A 163 -4.16 -30.13 12.57
C ASP A 163 -4.50 -29.64 11.13
N SER A 164 -3.50 -29.70 10.24
CA SER A 164 -3.65 -30.07 8.83
C SER A 164 -4.00 -29.01 7.78
N SER A 165 -2.91 -28.56 7.15
CA SER A 165 -2.65 -28.64 5.69
C SER A 165 -3.82 -28.87 4.73
N ASN A 166 -3.97 -27.97 3.74
CA ASN A 166 -3.96 -28.37 2.33
C ASN A 166 -3.70 -27.17 1.42
N GLY A 167 -2.73 -27.32 0.50
CA GLY A 167 -2.59 -26.43 -0.64
C GLY A 167 -3.54 -26.84 -1.77
N ALA A 168 -4.01 -25.87 -2.53
CA ALA A 168 -4.30 -26.00 -3.96
C ALA A 168 -4.70 -24.64 -4.55
N SER A 169 -3.99 -24.28 -5.61
CA SER A 169 -4.39 -23.40 -6.70
C SER A 169 -5.89 -23.42 -7.00
N SER A 170 -6.49 -22.24 -7.23
CA SER A 170 -7.51 -21.99 -8.27
C SER A 170 -7.85 -20.50 -8.37
N GLN A 171 -7.55 -19.90 -9.52
CA GLN A 171 -8.32 -18.80 -10.12
C GLN A 171 -9.67 -19.37 -10.63
N PRO A 172 -10.57 -18.57 -11.24
CA PRO A 172 -11.63 -17.76 -10.65
C PRO A 172 -13.05 -18.31 -10.95
N SER A 173 -14.09 -17.88 -10.22
CA SER A 173 -15.53 -17.96 -10.61
C SER A 173 -16.33 -17.06 -9.65
N SER A 174 -16.85 -15.88 -10.02
CA SER A 174 -17.98 -15.53 -10.91
C SER A 174 -19.37 -15.67 -10.27
N SER A 175 -19.98 -14.54 -9.89
CA SER A 175 -21.43 -14.32 -9.91
C SER A 175 -21.75 -12.82 -9.83
N GLY A 176 -22.01 -12.19 -10.98
CA GLY A 176 -22.28 -10.75 -11.15
C GLY A 176 -22.18 -10.33 -12.62
N THR A 177 -23.12 -10.78 -13.44
CA THR A 177 -23.03 -10.86 -14.90
C THR A 177 -23.46 -9.55 -15.59
N SER A 178 -22.51 -8.65 -15.88
CA SER A 178 -22.51 -7.72 -17.05
C SER A 178 -21.37 -6.67 -17.05
N GLU A 179 -20.65 -6.47 -15.93
CA GLU A 179 -19.59 -5.45 -15.82
C GLU A 179 -18.24 -5.75 -16.51
N PRO A 180 -17.67 -6.99 -16.47
CA PRO A 180 -16.31 -7.19 -16.98
C PRO A 180 -16.17 -7.04 -18.50
N ALA A 181 -17.23 -7.34 -19.26
CA ALA A 181 -17.20 -7.21 -20.73
C ALA A 181 -17.23 -5.74 -21.19
N ALA A 182 -18.05 -4.90 -20.55
CA ALA A 182 -18.17 -3.48 -20.89
C ALA A 182 -16.90 -2.71 -20.51
N GLN A 183 -16.30 -3.04 -19.37
CA GLN A 183 -15.01 -2.48 -18.97
C GLN A 183 -13.91 -2.89 -19.96
N GLN A 184 -13.79 -4.18 -20.28
CA GLN A 184 -12.75 -4.66 -21.20
C GLN A 184 -12.89 -4.06 -22.61
N GLN A 185 -14.12 -3.83 -23.08
CA GLN A 185 -14.37 -3.10 -24.32
C GLN A 185 -13.91 -1.64 -24.25
N ALA A 186 -14.17 -0.95 -23.14
CA ALA A 186 -13.72 0.42 -22.92
C ALA A 186 -12.19 0.52 -22.89
N GLU A 187 -11.52 -0.39 -22.19
CA GLU A 187 -10.06 -0.48 -22.11
C GLU A 187 -9.44 -0.72 -23.49
N ALA A 188 -9.98 -1.67 -24.27
CA ALA A 188 -9.54 -1.94 -25.63
C ALA A 188 -9.75 -0.73 -26.56
N ALA A 189 -10.88 -0.04 -26.44
CA ALA A 189 -11.18 1.14 -27.23
C ALA A 189 -10.21 2.30 -26.89
N VAL A 190 -9.94 2.53 -25.61
CA VAL A 190 -9.00 3.56 -25.16
C VAL A 190 -7.56 3.25 -25.53
N ALA A 191 -7.10 2.00 -25.35
CA ALA A 191 -5.78 1.57 -25.79
C ALA A 191 -5.60 1.78 -27.31
N LYS A 192 -6.61 1.36 -28.09
CA LYS A 192 -6.61 1.54 -29.55
C LYS A 192 -6.59 3.02 -29.95
N ALA A 193 -7.42 3.86 -29.31
CA ALA A 193 -7.47 5.30 -29.58
C ALA A 193 -6.15 6.01 -29.20
N ALA A 194 -5.40 5.46 -28.24
CA ALA A 194 -4.07 5.91 -27.88
C ALA A 194 -2.95 5.36 -28.79
N GLY A 195 -3.25 4.45 -29.72
CA GLY A 195 -2.27 3.83 -30.61
C GLY A 195 -1.56 2.60 -30.05
N TYR A 196 -2.12 1.94 -29.04
CA TYR A 196 -1.55 0.78 -28.36
C TYR A 196 -2.46 -0.44 -28.42
N THR A 197 -1.88 -1.63 -28.21
CA THR A 197 -2.60 -2.87 -27.91
C THR A 197 -2.57 -3.15 -26.40
N LEU A 198 -3.53 -3.94 -25.88
CA LEU A 198 -3.62 -4.22 -24.43
C LEU A 198 -2.39 -4.95 -23.85
N ASN A 199 -1.59 -5.63 -24.66
CA ASN A 199 -0.32 -6.23 -24.21
C ASN A 199 0.84 -5.22 -24.15
N GLN A 200 0.71 -4.04 -24.77
CA GLN A 200 1.72 -2.98 -24.73
C GLN A 200 1.51 -1.99 -23.58
N VAL A 201 0.42 -2.13 -22.83
CA VAL A 201 0.06 -1.18 -21.77
C VAL A 201 -0.41 -1.90 -20.51
N TYR A 202 -0.18 -1.26 -19.37
CA TYR A 202 -0.98 -1.49 -18.17
C TYR A 202 -2.18 -0.55 -18.18
N VAL A 203 -3.30 -1.02 -17.64
CA VAL A 203 -4.57 -0.28 -17.63
C VAL A 203 -5.09 -0.23 -16.19
N ASP A 204 -5.23 0.97 -15.63
CA ASP A 204 -5.94 1.19 -14.37
C ASP A 204 -7.29 1.84 -14.70
N THR A 205 -8.37 1.10 -14.46
CA THR A 205 -9.73 1.54 -14.76
C THR A 205 -10.51 1.74 -13.47
N THR A 206 -11.12 2.92 -13.33
CA THR A 206 -12.06 3.23 -12.26
C THR A 206 -13.41 3.59 -12.84
N ASP A 207 -14.47 2.91 -12.38
CA ASP A 207 -15.85 3.27 -12.72
C ASP A 207 -16.29 4.57 -12.02
N LYS A 208 -16.79 5.54 -12.78
CA LYS A 208 -17.34 6.82 -12.28
C LYS A 208 -18.84 6.98 -12.55
N GLY A 209 -19.54 5.87 -12.78
CA GLY A 209 -20.96 5.84 -13.13
C GLY A 209 -21.16 6.06 -14.63
N THR A 210 -21.11 7.31 -15.09
CA THR A 210 -21.40 7.67 -16.49
C THR A 210 -20.23 7.42 -17.45
N TYR A 211 -19.02 7.30 -16.93
CA TYR A 211 -17.82 7.01 -17.71
C TYR A 211 -16.85 6.12 -16.91
N TYR A 212 -15.95 5.44 -17.62
CA TYR A 212 -14.75 4.85 -17.04
C TYR A 212 -13.61 5.88 -17.07
N SER A 213 -12.97 6.10 -15.93
CA SER A 213 -11.69 6.83 -15.85
C SER A 213 -10.57 5.82 -16.06
N ILE A 214 -9.76 5.99 -17.10
CA ILE A 214 -8.75 4.99 -17.51
C ILE A 214 -7.38 5.66 -17.57
N GLU A 215 -6.40 5.12 -16.84
CA GLU A 215 -4.99 5.47 -17.01
C GLU A 215 -4.29 4.38 -17.83
N LEU A 216 -3.60 4.78 -18.90
CA LEU A 216 -2.71 3.89 -19.64
C LEU A 216 -1.27 4.14 -19.23
N ARG A 217 -0.51 3.07 -19.03
CA ARG A 217 0.93 3.11 -18.72
C ARG A 217 1.69 2.17 -19.63
N GLU A 218 2.94 2.48 -19.96
CA GLU A 218 3.74 1.63 -20.85
C GLU A 218 4.05 0.28 -20.20
N ASN A 219 3.87 -0.82 -20.95
CA ASN A 219 4.26 -2.15 -20.53
C ASN A 219 5.61 -2.54 -21.13
N HIS A 220 6.67 -2.43 -20.32
CA HIS A 220 8.03 -2.87 -20.68
C HIS A 220 8.25 -4.34 -20.28
N SER A 221 7.41 -5.24 -20.77
CA SER A 221 7.40 -6.68 -20.41
C SER A 221 8.71 -7.44 -20.63
N SER A 222 9.66 -6.87 -21.40
CA SER A 222 11.01 -7.42 -21.57
C SER A 222 11.97 -7.07 -20.42
N ASP A 223 11.60 -6.14 -19.54
CA ASP A 223 12.38 -5.72 -18.39
C ASP A 223 11.74 -6.29 -17.11
N SER A 224 12.41 -7.25 -16.48
CA SER A 224 11.98 -7.84 -15.21
C SER A 224 11.94 -6.83 -14.04
N ALA A 225 12.49 -5.63 -14.21
CA ALA A 225 12.41 -4.52 -13.27
C ALA A 225 11.27 -3.53 -13.58
N ALA A 226 10.51 -3.73 -14.67
CA ALA A 226 9.38 -2.88 -15.02
C ALA A 226 8.20 -3.13 -14.07
N ASP A 227 8.10 -2.30 -13.04
CA ASP A 227 6.98 -2.25 -12.11
C ASP A 227 5.83 -1.43 -12.75
N PRO A 228 4.60 -1.98 -12.90
CA PRO A 228 3.43 -1.25 -13.40
C PRO A 228 3.18 0.10 -12.70
N ASP A 229 3.55 0.20 -11.42
CA ASP A 229 3.36 1.41 -10.62
C ASP A 229 4.41 2.49 -10.88
N THR A 230 5.56 2.11 -11.46
CA THR A 230 6.62 3.05 -11.89
C THR A 230 6.65 3.27 -13.39
N ALA A 231 5.88 2.49 -14.15
CA ALA A 231 5.75 2.63 -15.59
C ALA A 231 5.30 4.05 -15.98
N PRO A 232 5.95 4.68 -16.99
CA PRO A 232 5.53 5.98 -17.49
C PRO A 232 4.06 5.98 -17.91
N SER A 233 3.33 7.01 -17.46
CA SER A 233 1.94 7.21 -17.86
C SER A 233 1.87 7.71 -19.31
N ILE A 234 1.13 7.00 -20.15
CA ILE A 234 0.82 7.37 -21.54
C ILE A 234 -0.26 8.46 -21.56
N GLY A 235 -1.18 8.41 -20.61
CA GLY A 235 -2.20 9.43 -20.42
C GLY A 235 -3.40 8.97 -19.60
N PHE A 236 -4.22 9.96 -19.24
CA PHE A 236 -5.49 9.78 -18.55
C PHE A 236 -6.64 9.99 -19.52
N PHE A 237 -7.58 9.07 -19.54
CA PHE A 237 -8.68 9.02 -20.48
C PHE A 237 -10.01 8.89 -19.74
N ARG A 238 -11.08 9.32 -20.42
CA ARG A 238 -12.46 8.99 -20.04
C ARG A 238 -13.13 8.30 -21.20
N TYR A 239 -13.77 7.17 -20.92
CA TYR A 239 -14.65 6.46 -21.86
C TYR A 239 -16.09 6.62 -21.39
N TYR A 240 -16.91 7.36 -22.14
CA TYR A 240 -18.32 7.59 -21.80
C TYR A 240 -19.16 6.38 -22.22
N LYS A 241 -19.83 5.72 -21.26
CA LYS A 241 -20.47 4.41 -21.48
C LYS A 241 -21.68 4.47 -22.43
N ASP A 242 -22.36 5.59 -22.43
CA ASP A 242 -23.56 5.87 -23.23
C ASP A 242 -23.25 6.05 -24.73
N SER A 243 -22.10 6.63 -25.04
CA SER A 243 -21.76 7.13 -26.36
C SER A 243 -20.52 6.47 -26.96
N GLY A 244 -19.73 5.77 -26.14
CA GLY A 244 -18.40 5.29 -26.52
C GLY A 244 -17.39 6.41 -26.80
N ARG A 245 -17.73 7.67 -26.45
CA ARG A 245 -16.85 8.82 -26.64
C ARG A 245 -15.60 8.67 -25.76
N ILE A 246 -14.44 9.00 -26.32
CA ILE A 246 -13.17 8.96 -25.59
C ILE A 246 -12.60 10.38 -25.52
N THR A 247 -12.25 10.83 -24.32
CA THR A 247 -11.52 12.08 -24.11
C THR A 247 -10.20 11.82 -23.39
N LYS A 248 -9.13 12.52 -23.76
CA LYS A 248 -7.80 12.48 -23.11
C LYS A 248 -7.55 13.76 -22.34
N LEU A 249 -6.95 13.66 -21.15
CA LEU A 249 -6.47 14.82 -20.40
C LEU A 249 -5.28 15.47 -21.13
N ASP A 250 -5.47 16.70 -21.59
CA ASP A 250 -4.36 17.58 -21.94
C ASP A 250 -3.78 18.16 -20.64
N ILE A 251 -2.54 17.79 -20.35
CA ILE A 251 -1.84 18.16 -19.11
C ILE A 251 -1.50 19.66 -19.11
N ILE A 252 -1.32 20.26 -20.29
CA ILE A 252 -0.98 21.68 -20.42
C ILE A 252 -2.21 22.53 -20.10
N SER A 253 -3.37 22.18 -20.68
CA SER A 253 -4.61 22.93 -20.44
C SER A 253 -5.37 22.45 -19.20
N ASN A 254 -4.99 21.30 -18.62
CA ASN A 254 -5.72 20.58 -17.57
C ASN A 254 -7.21 20.35 -17.94
N GLN A 255 -7.49 20.10 -19.22
CA GLN A 255 -8.84 19.85 -19.74
C GLN A 255 -8.87 18.54 -20.50
N TYR A 256 -10.00 17.85 -20.46
CA TYR A 256 -10.24 16.67 -21.28
C TYR A 256 -10.64 17.10 -22.69
N GLN A 257 -9.93 16.61 -23.69
CA GLN A 257 -10.19 16.88 -25.11
C GLN A 257 -10.58 15.58 -25.81
N ASP A 258 -11.45 15.67 -26.82
CA ASP A 258 -11.86 14.50 -27.59
C ASP A 258 -10.65 13.87 -28.29
N VAL A 259 -10.54 12.55 -28.18
CA VAL A 259 -9.56 11.78 -28.96
C VAL A 259 -10.17 11.57 -30.33
N LYS A 260 -9.61 12.22 -31.34
CA LYS A 260 -9.99 11.99 -32.74
C LYS A 260 -9.49 10.61 -33.13
N ASN A 261 -10.41 9.69 -33.38
CA ASN A 261 -10.14 8.41 -34.02
C ASN A 261 -9.89 8.57 -35.52
#